data_AF-A0A9D4CDF7-F1
#
_entry.id   AF-A0A9D4CDF7-F1
#
_cell.length_a   1.000
_cell.length_b   1.000
_cell.length_c   1.000
_cell.angle_alpha   90.00
_cell.angle_beta   90.00
_cell.angle_gamma   90.00
#
_symmetry.space_group_name_H-M   'P 1'
#
loop_
_entity.id
_entity.type
_entity.pdbx_description
1 polymer ?
#
loop_
_entity_poly.entity_id
_entity_poly.type
_entity_poly.pdbx_seq_one_letter_code
_entity_poly.pdbx_strand_id
1 'polypeptide(L)'
;MSFPFVSFENIHFPILGISEVTSTTTPPPPLRNMITTVSRNMTTSMPYTCTPGWSEFMSIDTPSVLHTWEGQGLGDIEPLSELRKYYNFCANPSGIQCRVRDTRVSYIMSPDFDTECSLEKGFVCLNSVQGPIGCLDYEVSVHCDCGSKCVYSYKYCMFIIHLYTPRNCILLKT
;
A
#
# COMPACT_ATOMS: atom_id res chain seq x y z
N MET A 1 60.01 -34.58 17.77
CA MET A 1 59.37 -34.99 19.04
C MET A 1 58.03 -34.25 19.07
N SER A 2 56.99 -34.80 18.47
CA SER A 2 56.04 -35.75 19.10
C SER A 2 55.15 -35.05 20.13
N PHE A 3 53.89 -34.83 19.76
CA PHE A 3 52.81 -34.31 20.61
C PHE A 3 52.49 -35.27 21.77
N PRO A 4 51.81 -34.79 22.81
CA PRO A 4 50.73 -35.57 23.39
C PRO A 4 49.39 -34.87 23.14
N PHE A 5 48.57 -35.58 22.37
CA PHE A 5 47.13 -35.43 22.30
C PHE A 5 46.53 -35.57 23.71
N VAL A 6 45.70 -34.62 24.11
CA VAL A 6 44.81 -34.79 25.28
C VAL A 6 43.55 -35.50 24.79
N SER A 7 43.36 -36.71 25.31
CA SER A 7 42.20 -37.57 25.14
C SER A 7 40.96 -36.96 25.81
N PHE A 8 39.91 -36.71 25.04
CA PHE A 8 38.57 -36.58 25.59
C PHE A 8 37.87 -37.93 25.51
N GLU A 9 37.48 -38.41 26.68
CA GLU A 9 36.79 -39.66 26.93
C GLU A 9 35.42 -39.72 26.24
N ASN A 10 35.10 -40.94 25.80
CA ASN A 10 33.81 -41.37 25.30
C ASN A 10 32.72 -41.16 26.35
N ILE A 11 31.67 -40.41 26.02
CA ILE A 11 30.40 -40.50 26.74
C ILE A 11 29.33 -40.92 25.74
N HIS A 12 29.00 -42.20 25.82
CA HIS A 12 27.95 -42.88 25.10
C HIS A 12 26.60 -42.55 25.76
N PHE A 13 25.76 -41.77 25.08
CA PHE A 13 24.35 -41.61 25.47
C PHE A 13 23.47 -42.48 24.55
N PRO A 14 22.58 -43.31 25.11
CA PRO A 14 21.70 -44.18 24.34
C PRO A 14 20.62 -43.36 23.63
N ILE A 15 20.54 -43.54 22.31
CA ILE A 15 19.48 -42.95 21.47
C ILE A 15 18.19 -43.72 21.75
N LEU A 16 17.25 -43.07 22.44
CA LEU A 16 15.88 -43.53 22.58
C LEU A 16 15.18 -43.45 21.21
N GLY A 17 14.56 -44.58 20.84
CA GLY A 17 13.96 -44.84 19.53
C GLY A 17 12.90 -43.81 19.12
N ILE A 18 13.03 -43.36 17.88
CA ILE A 18 12.00 -42.62 17.15
C ILE A 18 11.36 -43.62 16.19
N SER A 19 10.09 -43.94 16.42
CA SER A 19 9.28 -44.79 15.55
C SER A 19 9.13 -44.15 14.18
N GLU A 20 9.54 -44.90 13.16
CA GLU A 20 9.44 -44.56 11.75
C GLU A 20 7.97 -44.60 11.31
N VAL A 21 7.32 -43.42 11.21
CA VAL A 21 5.99 -43.29 10.63
C VAL A 21 6.13 -43.15 9.12
N THR A 22 5.92 -44.25 8.42
CA THR A 22 5.89 -44.34 6.95
C THR A 22 4.67 -43.58 6.44
N SER A 23 4.89 -42.40 5.85
CA SER A 23 3.85 -41.56 5.26
C SER A 23 3.80 -41.77 3.74
N THR A 24 2.89 -42.63 3.30
CA THR A 24 2.57 -42.88 1.89
C THR A 24 1.87 -41.65 1.30
N THR A 25 2.56 -40.87 0.47
CA THR A 25 1.98 -39.67 -0.16
C THR A 25 1.56 -39.97 -1.60
N THR A 26 0.26 -40.14 -1.82
CA THR A 26 -0.37 -40.17 -3.14
C THR A 26 -0.41 -38.75 -3.72
N PRO A 27 -0.11 -38.53 -5.02
CA PRO A 27 -0.14 -37.19 -5.59
C PRO A 27 -1.56 -36.58 -5.57
N PRO A 28 -1.73 -35.33 -5.12
CA PRO A 28 -3.02 -34.66 -5.13
C PRO A 28 -3.48 -34.35 -6.57
N PRO A 29 -4.80 -34.37 -6.85
CA PRO A 29 -5.34 -33.98 -8.14
C PRO A 29 -5.06 -32.49 -8.44
N PRO A 30 -4.93 -32.09 -9.72
CA PRO A 30 -4.57 -30.72 -10.07
C PRO A 30 -5.65 -29.74 -9.59
N LEU A 31 -5.27 -28.83 -8.68
CA LEU A 31 -6.13 -27.75 -8.23
C LEU A 31 -6.33 -26.78 -9.40
N ARG A 32 -7.54 -26.76 -9.95
CA ARG A 32 -7.92 -25.82 -11.00
C ARG A 32 -8.00 -24.42 -10.41
N ASN A 33 -7.01 -23.59 -10.74
CA ASN A 33 -7.00 -22.16 -10.45
C ASN A 33 -8.23 -21.48 -11.11
N MET A 34 -9.29 -21.24 -10.33
CA MET A 34 -10.24 -20.19 -10.65
C MET A 34 -9.72 -18.89 -10.05
N ILE A 35 -8.85 -18.22 -10.80
CA ILE A 35 -8.61 -16.78 -10.60
C ILE A 35 -9.87 -16.09 -11.09
N THR A 36 -10.85 -15.92 -10.21
CA THR A 36 -11.98 -15.02 -10.46
C THR A 36 -11.46 -13.60 -10.26
N THR A 37 -10.89 -12.99 -11.31
CA THR A 37 -10.70 -11.54 -11.36
C THR A 37 -12.08 -10.89 -11.38
N VAL A 38 -12.63 -10.65 -10.19
CA VAL A 38 -13.76 -9.73 -10.03
C VAL A 38 -13.19 -8.34 -10.30
N SER A 39 -13.33 -7.90 -11.55
CA SER A 39 -13.19 -6.48 -11.90
C SER A 39 -14.27 -5.73 -11.16
N ARG A 40 -13.95 -5.23 -9.96
CA ARG A 40 -14.80 -4.30 -9.23
C ARG A 40 -14.71 -2.96 -9.96
N ASN A 41 -15.63 -2.75 -10.91
CA ASN A 41 -16.05 -1.39 -11.24
C ASN A 41 -16.76 -0.82 -10.01
N MET A 42 -15.99 -0.28 -9.07
CA MET A 42 -16.52 0.48 -7.94
C MET A 42 -16.93 1.87 -8.43
N THR A 43 -18.08 1.97 -9.09
CA THR A 43 -18.84 3.22 -9.11
C THR A 43 -19.62 3.34 -7.81
N THR A 44 -18.90 3.50 -6.70
CA THR A 44 -19.51 3.85 -5.42
C THR A 44 -19.86 5.32 -5.48
N SER A 45 -21.03 5.67 -6.01
CA SER A 45 -21.52 7.06 -6.06
C SER A 45 -21.72 7.65 -4.65
N MET A 46 -20.63 8.08 -4.02
CA MET A 46 -20.58 9.20 -3.08
C MET A 46 -20.21 10.46 -3.88
N PRO A 47 -20.58 11.68 -3.46
CA PRO A 47 -20.39 12.89 -4.26
C PRO A 47 -18.92 13.32 -4.27
N TYR A 48 -18.01 12.52 -4.83
CA TYR A 48 -16.65 12.95 -5.11
C TYR A 48 -16.65 13.79 -6.38
N THR A 49 -16.42 15.09 -6.22
CA THR A 49 -16.05 15.95 -7.36
C THR A 49 -14.63 15.57 -7.76
N CYS A 50 -14.43 15.16 -9.03
CA CYS A 50 -13.11 14.86 -9.56
C CYS A 50 -12.60 16.07 -10.33
N THR A 51 -11.61 16.76 -9.76
CA THR A 51 -10.84 17.80 -10.44
C THR A 51 -9.48 17.20 -10.85
N PRO A 52 -9.10 17.23 -12.14
CA PRO A 52 -7.86 16.63 -12.57
C PRO A 52 -6.65 17.40 -12.00
N GLY A 53 -5.61 16.67 -11.63
CA GLY A 53 -4.38 17.23 -11.07
C GLY A 53 -4.26 17.07 -9.55
N TRP A 54 -3.33 17.82 -8.96
CA TRP A 54 -3.11 17.83 -7.51
C TRP A 54 -4.22 18.62 -6.79
N SER A 55 -4.69 18.09 -5.66
CA SER A 55 -5.54 18.83 -4.74
C SER A 55 -4.74 19.95 -4.05
N GLU A 56 -5.46 20.88 -3.43
CA GLU A 56 -4.88 21.67 -2.33
C GLU A 56 -4.32 20.72 -1.26
N PHE A 57 -3.35 21.21 -0.48
CA PHE A 57 -2.86 20.48 0.67
C PHE A 57 -3.92 20.48 1.79
N MET A 58 -4.03 19.34 2.45
CA MET A 58 -5.07 19.05 3.43
C MET A 58 -4.41 18.52 4.70
N SER A 59 -4.89 18.99 5.85
CA SER A 59 -4.49 18.51 7.17
C SER A 59 -5.70 18.51 8.09
N ILE A 60 -5.84 17.44 8.87
CA ILE A 60 -6.88 17.26 9.89
C ILE A 60 -6.34 16.94 11.27
N ASP A 61 -5.03 16.69 11.38
CA ASP A 61 -4.38 16.30 12.62
C ASP A 61 -3.32 17.34 13.06
N THR A 62 -2.80 17.17 14.27
CA THR A 62 -1.59 17.84 14.75
C THR A 62 -0.85 16.91 15.72
N PRO A 63 0.48 17.03 15.87
CA PRO A 63 1.32 16.18 16.73
C PRO A 63 0.90 16.01 18.20
N SER A 64 0.03 16.87 18.71
CA SER A 64 -0.22 17.07 20.14
C SER A 64 -1.63 16.65 20.61
N VAL A 65 -2.53 16.33 19.68
CA VAL A 65 -3.93 16.01 19.98
C VAL A 65 -4.16 14.54 19.66
N LEU A 66 -4.71 13.79 20.62
CA LEU A 66 -5.09 12.40 20.36
C LEU A 66 -6.51 12.33 19.81
N HIS A 67 -6.66 11.80 18.60
CA HIS A 67 -7.97 11.55 18.00
C HIS A 67 -8.48 10.13 18.23
N THR A 68 -9.80 9.94 18.21
CA THR A 68 -10.42 8.60 18.40
C THR A 68 -10.10 7.62 17.28
N TRP A 69 -9.67 8.12 16.11
CA TRP A 69 -9.27 7.34 14.95
C TRP A 69 -7.76 7.04 14.92
N GLU A 70 -6.98 7.59 15.85
CA GLU A 70 -5.56 7.27 16.02
C GLU A 70 -5.40 6.04 16.91
N GLY A 71 -5.15 4.89 16.27
CA GLY A 71 -4.89 3.63 16.99
C GLY A 71 -3.49 3.50 17.57
N GLN A 72 -2.56 4.39 17.19
CA GLN A 72 -1.11 4.24 17.44
C GLN A 72 -0.56 5.23 18.48
N GLY A 73 -1.42 6.05 19.08
CA GLY A 73 -1.05 7.09 20.05
C GLY A 73 -0.79 8.44 19.38
N LEU A 74 -0.19 9.36 20.14
CA LEU A 74 0.12 10.71 19.66
C LEU A 74 1.10 10.68 18.48
N GLY A 75 0.93 11.62 17.57
CA GLY A 75 1.71 11.76 16.36
C GLY A 75 0.98 12.70 15.43
N ASP A 76 1.38 12.68 14.17
CA ASP A 76 0.68 13.40 13.12
C ASP A 76 0.34 12.41 12.00
N ILE A 77 -0.97 12.18 11.81
CA ILE A 77 -1.49 11.13 10.95
C ILE A 77 -2.58 11.75 10.07
N GLU A 78 -2.39 11.68 8.75
CA GLU A 78 -3.30 12.25 7.76
C GLU A 78 -3.90 11.14 6.88
N PRO A 79 -4.77 10.27 7.42
CA PRO A 79 -5.30 9.15 6.67
C PRO A 79 -6.33 9.64 5.66
N LEU A 80 -6.23 9.17 4.42
CA LEU A 80 -7.14 9.59 3.35
C LEU A 80 -8.61 9.28 3.68
N SER A 81 -8.91 8.27 4.49
CA SER A 81 -10.27 7.94 4.92
C SER A 81 -10.90 9.02 5.81
N GLU A 82 -10.10 9.67 6.65
CA GLU A 82 -10.57 10.73 7.54
C GLU A 82 -10.57 12.07 6.83
N LEU A 83 -9.55 12.35 6.00
CA LEU A 83 -9.50 13.54 5.15
C LEU A 83 -10.75 13.68 4.27
N ARG A 84 -11.28 12.56 3.74
CA ARG A 84 -12.52 12.54 2.94
C ARG A 84 -13.75 13.07 3.66
N LYS A 85 -13.75 13.15 5.00
CA LYS A 85 -14.87 13.69 5.78
C LYS A 85 -14.92 15.22 5.75
N TYR A 86 -13.78 15.87 5.48
CA TYR A 86 -13.63 17.33 5.52
C TYR A 86 -13.26 17.93 4.17
N TYR A 87 -12.62 17.14 3.30
CA TYR A 87 -12.14 17.57 1.99
C TYR A 87 -12.72 16.71 0.87
N ASN A 88 -12.98 17.35 -0.28
CA ASN A 88 -13.44 16.66 -1.46
C ASN A 88 -12.29 16.41 -2.44
N PHE A 89 -12.03 15.13 -2.74
CA PHE A 89 -11.11 14.69 -3.78
C PHE A 89 -11.61 13.40 -4.42
N CYS A 90 -11.01 13.02 -5.55
CA CYS A 90 -11.43 11.86 -6.33
C CYS A 90 -11.46 10.55 -5.52
N ALA A 91 -12.32 9.62 -5.95
CA ALA A 91 -12.48 8.33 -5.29
C ALA A 91 -11.18 7.52 -5.23
N ASN A 92 -10.39 7.55 -6.31
CA ASN A 92 -9.14 6.80 -6.44
C ASN A 92 -8.03 7.76 -6.89
N PRO A 93 -7.28 8.35 -5.96
CA PRO A 93 -6.12 9.15 -6.32
C PRO A 93 -5.02 8.26 -6.90
N SER A 94 -4.28 8.79 -7.88
CA SER A 94 -3.17 8.11 -8.53
C SER A 94 -1.81 8.47 -7.95
N GLY A 95 -1.75 9.48 -7.09
CA GLY A 95 -0.53 9.91 -6.42
C GLY A 95 -0.83 10.62 -5.10
N ILE A 96 0.20 10.69 -4.26
CA ILE A 96 0.18 11.37 -2.97
C ILE A 96 1.50 12.11 -2.79
N GLN A 97 1.45 13.28 -2.16
CA GLN A 97 2.61 14.00 -1.67
C GLN A 97 2.32 14.51 -0.27
N CYS A 98 3.33 14.41 0.59
CA CYS A 98 3.27 14.86 1.97
C CYS A 98 4.41 15.85 2.22
N ARG A 99 4.12 16.90 2.97
CA ARG A 99 5.11 17.93 3.33
C ARG A 99 4.82 18.48 4.71
N VAL A 100 5.84 19.03 5.36
CA VAL A 100 5.68 19.80 6.59
C VAL A 100 4.85 21.05 6.27
N ARG A 101 3.79 21.31 7.03
CA ARG A 101 2.81 22.35 6.77
C ARG A 101 3.42 23.75 6.71
N ASP A 102 4.22 24.11 7.71
CA ASP A 102 4.78 25.46 7.84
C ASP A 102 5.90 25.73 6.84
N THR A 103 6.83 24.78 6.69
CA THR A 103 8.04 24.98 5.87
C THR A 103 7.86 24.54 4.42
N ARG A 104 6.80 23.76 4.13
CA ARG A 104 6.52 23.12 2.84
C ARG A 104 7.61 22.16 2.35
N VAL A 105 8.53 21.78 3.25
CA VAL A 105 9.58 20.80 2.96
C VAL A 105 8.94 19.42 2.82
N SER A 106 9.32 18.69 1.76
CA SER A 106 8.87 17.31 1.54
C SER A 106 9.17 16.44 2.76
N TYR A 107 8.29 15.51 3.09
CA TYR A 107 8.47 14.63 4.25
C TYR A 107 9.79 13.83 4.21
N ILE A 108 10.30 13.50 3.02
CA ILE A 108 11.59 12.80 2.87
C ILE A 108 12.77 13.65 3.35
N MET A 109 12.63 14.97 3.32
CA MET A 109 13.66 15.92 3.74
C MET A 109 13.44 16.45 5.17
N SER A 110 12.40 15.98 5.85
CA SER A 110 12.14 16.36 7.24
C SER A 110 13.12 15.64 8.19
N PRO A 111 13.28 16.13 9.43
CA PRO A 111 14.11 15.48 10.44
C PRO A 111 13.43 14.29 11.13
N ASP A 112 12.15 14.01 10.82
CA ASP A 112 11.36 12.98 11.49
C ASP A 112 11.72 11.58 10.95
N PHE A 113 11.81 10.60 11.85
CA PHE A 113 12.20 9.24 11.52
C PHE A 113 10.98 8.36 11.22
N ASP A 114 11.16 7.34 10.38
CA ASP A 114 10.12 6.32 10.09
C ASP A 114 8.76 6.89 9.66
N THR A 115 8.76 8.04 8.98
CA THR A 115 7.54 8.63 8.42
C THR A 115 7.11 7.88 7.16
N GLU A 116 5.80 7.69 6.99
CA GLU A 116 5.23 7.08 5.78
C GLU A 116 4.33 8.07 5.04
N CYS A 117 4.44 8.10 3.70
CA CYS A 117 3.54 8.83 2.81
C CYS A 117 3.10 7.91 1.67
N SER A 118 1.91 7.34 1.75
CA SER A 118 1.42 6.34 0.80
C SER A 118 -0.09 6.49 0.57
N LEU A 119 -0.58 6.07 -0.60
CA LEU A 119 -2.03 6.08 -0.88
C LEU A 119 -2.82 5.14 0.05
N GLU A 120 -2.15 4.13 0.61
CA GLU A 120 -2.76 3.15 1.51
C GLU A 120 -2.93 3.72 2.92
N LYS A 121 -1.90 4.39 3.45
CA LYS A 121 -1.91 4.90 4.83
C LYS A 121 -2.17 6.40 4.96
N GLY A 122 -2.07 7.17 3.88
CA GLY A 122 -2.00 8.62 3.93
C GLY A 122 -0.60 9.07 4.37
N PHE A 123 -0.53 10.03 5.29
CA PHE A 123 0.71 10.36 6.00
C PHE A 123 0.68 9.77 7.42
N VAL A 124 1.82 9.25 7.90
CA VAL A 124 1.96 8.76 9.27
C VAL A 124 3.30 9.19 9.84
N CYS A 125 3.26 9.87 10.98
CA CYS A 125 4.37 10.09 11.89
C CYS A 125 3.92 9.77 13.32
N LEU A 126 4.73 9.01 14.07
CA LEU A 126 4.41 8.62 15.45
C LEU A 126 5.37 9.25 16.44
N ASN A 127 4.87 9.97 17.45
CA ASN A 127 5.72 10.59 18.47
C ASN A 127 6.55 9.56 19.25
N SER A 128 6.07 8.32 19.36
CA SER A 128 6.78 7.23 20.03
C SER A 128 8.07 6.80 19.31
N VAL A 129 8.21 7.12 18.03
CA VAL A 129 9.41 6.85 17.22
C VAL A 129 10.37 8.05 17.22
N GLN A 130 9.86 9.25 17.52
CA GLN A 130 10.65 10.47 17.49
C GLN A 130 11.37 10.76 18.81
N GLY A 131 12.31 11.70 18.72
CA GLY A 131 12.97 12.29 19.88
C GLY A 131 12.03 13.20 20.70
N PRO A 132 12.58 13.97 21.65
CA PRO A 132 11.79 14.75 22.62
C PRO A 132 10.81 15.77 22.02
N ILE A 133 11.02 16.17 20.76
CA ILE A 133 10.21 17.18 20.06
C ILE A 133 8.91 16.57 19.53
N GLY A 134 8.86 15.25 19.30
CA GLY A 134 7.76 14.61 18.59
C GLY A 134 7.79 14.90 17.08
N CYS A 135 6.71 14.54 16.41
CA CYS A 135 6.48 14.81 15.01
C CYS A 135 6.34 16.30 14.73
N LEU A 136 6.74 16.73 13.53
CA LEU A 136 6.29 17.99 12.95
C LEU A 136 4.83 17.89 12.47
N ASP A 137 4.21 19.03 12.16
CA ASP A 137 2.87 19.13 11.57
C ASP A 137 2.96 19.00 10.04
N TYR A 138 2.24 18.04 9.45
CA TYR A 138 2.27 17.73 8.03
C TYR A 138 0.92 17.98 7.36
N GLU A 139 0.96 18.02 6.04
CA GLU A 139 -0.22 18.09 5.19
C GLU A 139 -0.01 17.25 3.93
N VAL A 140 -1.14 16.78 3.38
CA VAL A 140 -1.19 15.85 2.26
C VAL A 140 -1.89 16.48 1.06
N SER A 141 -1.32 16.29 -0.12
CA SER A 141 -2.00 16.53 -1.41
C SER A 141 -2.10 15.22 -2.18
N VAL A 142 -3.22 15.01 -2.87
CA VAL A 142 -3.45 13.83 -3.70
C VAL A 142 -3.62 14.21 -5.16
N HIS A 143 -3.12 13.36 -6.05
CA HIS A 143 -3.27 13.54 -7.49
C HIS A 143 -4.48 12.77 -8.01
N CYS A 144 -5.35 13.44 -8.75
CA CYS A 144 -6.55 12.87 -9.32
C CYS A 144 -6.44 12.75 -10.84
N ASP A 145 -6.44 11.51 -11.33
CA ASP A 145 -6.68 11.22 -12.74
C ASP A 145 -8.19 11.13 -12.96
N CYS A 146 -8.78 12.29 -13.25
CA CYS A 146 -10.15 12.35 -13.73
C CYS A 146 -10.14 11.93 -15.19
N GLY A 147 -9.98 10.62 -15.42
CA GLY A 147 -10.08 10.05 -16.75
C GLY A 147 -11.31 10.66 -17.40
N SER A 148 -11.12 11.42 -18.49
CA SER A 148 -12.18 11.59 -19.46
C SER A 148 -12.62 10.16 -19.71
N LYS A 149 -13.81 9.79 -19.22
CA LYS A 149 -14.38 8.49 -19.55
C LYS A 149 -14.18 8.41 -21.05
N CYS A 150 -13.32 7.50 -21.51
CA CYS A 150 -13.36 7.14 -22.90
C CYS A 150 -14.74 6.50 -23.02
N VAL A 151 -15.73 7.33 -23.31
CA VAL A 151 -16.91 6.91 -24.04
C VAL A 151 -16.33 6.55 -25.40
N TYR A 152 -15.66 5.41 -25.47
CA TYR A 152 -15.66 4.63 -26.69
C TYR A 152 -17.13 4.32 -26.90
N SER A 153 -17.80 5.28 -27.54
CA SER A 153 -19.09 5.07 -28.12
C SER A 153 -18.85 3.90 -29.06
N TYR A 154 -19.33 2.73 -28.68
CA TYR A 154 -19.41 1.52 -29.49
C TYR A 154 -20.04 1.80 -30.87
N LYS A 155 -20.59 2.99 -31.08
CA LYS A 155 -21.06 3.53 -32.35
C LYS A 155 -19.98 3.88 -33.39
N TYR A 156 -18.71 4.07 -33.02
CA TYR A 156 -17.63 4.42 -33.97
C TYR A 156 -16.56 3.33 -34.18
N CYS A 157 -16.54 2.28 -33.36
CA CYS A 157 -15.65 1.12 -33.62
C CYS A 157 -16.25 0.16 -34.68
N MET A 158 -17.55 0.30 -35.00
CA MET A 158 -18.24 -0.60 -35.94
C MET A 158 -18.23 -0.15 -37.40
N PHE A 159 -17.36 0.79 -37.81
CA PHE A 159 -17.27 1.20 -39.24
C PHE A 159 -15.85 1.29 -39.82
N ILE A 160 -14.79 1.12 -39.05
CA ILE A 160 -13.42 1.09 -39.58
C ILE A 160 -12.75 -0.21 -39.15
N ILE A 161 -13.21 -1.34 -39.69
CA ILE A 161 -12.61 -2.66 -39.43
C ILE A 161 -11.35 -2.88 -40.29
N HIS A 162 -10.91 -1.97 -41.16
CA HIS A 162 -9.90 -2.34 -42.17
C HIS A 162 -8.57 -1.58 -42.23
N LEU A 163 -8.28 -0.55 -41.44
CA LEU A 163 -7.01 0.17 -41.69
C LEU A 163 -6.12 0.58 -40.51
N TYR A 164 -6.53 0.51 -39.25
CA TYR A 164 -5.59 0.84 -38.16
C TYR A 164 -5.84 0.02 -36.89
N THR A 165 -5.21 -1.13 -36.81
CA THR A 165 -4.92 -1.80 -35.54
C THR A 165 -3.55 -1.34 -35.03
N PRO A 166 -3.48 -0.43 -34.03
CA PRO A 166 -2.23 -0.23 -33.30
C PRO A 166 -1.87 -1.54 -32.58
N ARG A 167 -0.60 -1.94 -32.67
CA ARG A 167 -0.06 -3.28 -32.35
C ARG A 167 -0.19 -3.77 -30.90
N ASN A 168 -1.06 -3.20 -30.07
CA ASN A 168 -1.21 -3.60 -28.66
C ASN A 168 -2.66 -3.91 -28.21
N CYS A 169 -3.64 -3.94 -29.12
CA CYS A 169 -4.99 -4.40 -28.78
C CYS A 169 -5.07 -5.94 -28.84
N ILE A 170 -4.86 -6.59 -27.71
CA ILE A 170 -5.28 -7.98 -27.51
C ILE A 170 -6.81 -7.98 -27.46
N LEU A 171 -7.46 -8.44 -28.53
CA LEU A 171 -8.89 -8.78 -28.55
C LEU A 171 -9.12 -9.89 -27.53
N LEU A 172 -9.63 -9.55 -26.35
CA LEU A 172 -10.21 -10.54 -25.45
C LEU A 172 -11.55 -10.97 -26.07
N LYS A 173 -11.54 -12.09 -26.79
CA LYS A 173 -12.74 -12.81 -27.19
C LYS A 173 -13.37 -13.43 -25.94
N THR A 174 -14.58 -13.00 -25.60
CA THR A 174 -15.55 -13.81 -24.85
C THR A 174 -16.45 -14.54 -25.82
#